data_AF-A0A8J5CCW1-F1
#
_entry.id   AF-A0A8J5CCW1-F1
#
_cell.length_a   1.000
_cell.length_b   1.000
_cell.length_c   1.000
_cell.angle_alpha   90.00
_cell.angle_beta   90.00
_cell.angle_gamma   90.00
#
_symmetry.space_group_name_H-M   'P 1'
#
loop_
_entity.id
_entity.type
_entity.pdbx_description
1 polymer ?
#
loop_
_entity_poly.entity_id
_entity_poly.type
_entity_poly.pdbx_seq_one_letter_code
_entity_poly.pdbx_strand_id
1 'polypeptide(L)'
;MLLQTITTHLHQHTGIEQDLRHLIERGIYMHDLCLNLSSVDKADARMQEIKNIFAATSMEFHKMRMKGTPLDNSKVIGMGWNTTTNRLPVVIPHHQSLLTTKSEFFSLLSKPFDPLGVLTLWLIGEKIPFQDTWNYPGNLSWVAELPQVLQAEIRRWWSDATCMDSNGANVKVIAI
;
A
#
# COMPACT_ATOMS: atom_id res chain seq x y z
N MET A 1 -8.80 1.30 -18.21
CA MET A 1 -9.67 0.47 -19.07
C MET A 1 -10.42 -0.60 -18.29
N LEU A 2 -9.75 -1.48 -17.53
CA LEU A 2 -10.42 -2.58 -16.80
C LEU A 2 -11.58 -2.14 -15.88
N LEU A 3 -11.36 -1.12 -15.04
CA LEU A 3 -12.40 -0.63 -14.12
C LEU A 3 -13.66 -0.19 -14.86
N GLN A 4 -13.50 0.58 -15.95
CA GLN A 4 -14.62 1.04 -16.78
C GLN A 4 -15.36 -0.14 -17.43
N THR A 5 -14.63 -1.16 -17.88
CA THR A 5 -15.21 -2.40 -18.43
C THR A 5 -16.05 -3.11 -17.37
N ILE A 6 -15.53 -3.28 -16.14
CA ILE A 6 -16.26 -3.90 -15.04
C ILE A 6 -17.52 -3.09 -14.72
N THR A 7 -17.42 -1.78 -14.53
CA THR A 7 -18.56 -0.91 -14.23
C THR A 7 -19.63 -0.96 -15.32
N THR A 8 -19.23 -0.90 -16.59
CA THR A 8 -20.15 -0.97 -17.73
C THR A 8 -20.91 -2.30 -17.74
N HIS A 9 -20.21 -3.41 -17.52
CA HIS A 9 -20.85 -4.72 -17.45
C HIS A 9 -21.78 -4.86 -16.25
N LEU A 10 -21.38 -4.38 -15.08
CA LEU A 10 -22.22 -4.41 -13.87
C LEU A 10 -23.54 -3.67 -14.11
N HIS A 11 -23.54 -2.53 -14.81
CA HIS A 11 -24.76 -1.79 -15.15
C HIS A 11 -25.62 -2.46 -16.22
N GLN A 12 -25.00 -3.12 -17.20
CA GLN A 12 -25.71 -3.82 -18.29
C GLN A 12 -26.33 -5.15 -17.84
N HIS A 13 -25.83 -5.76 -16.77
CA HIS A 13 -26.36 -7.01 -16.25
C HIS A 13 -27.66 -6.77 -15.45
N THR A 14 -28.81 -7.15 -16.04
CA THR A 14 -30.16 -6.85 -15.53
C THR A 14 -30.66 -7.80 -14.42
N GLY A 15 -29.82 -8.73 -13.95
CA GLY A 15 -30.16 -9.70 -12.90
C GLY A 15 -29.39 -9.54 -11.58
N ILE A 16 -28.56 -8.51 -11.43
CA ILE A 16 -27.76 -8.30 -10.21
C ILE A 16 -28.62 -7.54 -9.18
N GLU A 17 -28.73 -8.10 -7.98
CA GLU A 17 -29.33 -7.43 -6.83
C GLU A 17 -28.60 -6.10 -6.55
N GLN A 18 -29.36 -5.04 -6.22
CA GLN A 18 -28.78 -3.69 -6.11
C GLN A 18 -27.72 -3.59 -5.00
N ASP A 19 -27.89 -4.31 -3.91
CA ASP A 19 -26.93 -4.40 -2.80
C ASP A 19 -25.61 -5.03 -3.25
N LEU A 20 -25.65 -6.10 -4.05
CA LEU A 20 -24.49 -6.80 -4.57
C LEU A 20 -23.74 -5.93 -5.57
N ARG A 21 -24.45 -5.21 -6.43
CA ARG A 21 -23.82 -4.24 -7.34
C ARG A 21 -23.06 -3.18 -6.56
N HIS A 22 -23.69 -2.56 -5.57
CA HIS A 22 -23.04 -1.55 -4.74
C HIS A 22 -21.87 -2.11 -3.93
N LEU A 23 -21.98 -3.35 -3.45
CA LEU A 23 -20.91 -4.04 -2.75
C LEU A 23 -19.69 -4.22 -3.66
N ILE A 24 -19.89 -4.66 -4.90
CA ILE A 24 -18.82 -4.82 -5.89
C ILE A 24 -18.22 -3.45 -6.25
N GLU A 25 -19.04 -2.46 -6.60
CA GLU A 25 -18.59 -1.11 -6.99
C GLU A 25 -17.72 -0.46 -5.90
N ARG A 26 -18.11 -0.59 -4.63
CA ARG A 26 -17.35 -0.04 -3.50
C ARG A 26 -16.09 -0.84 -3.15
N GLY A 27 -16.06 -2.12 -3.51
CA GLY A 27 -14.97 -3.03 -3.18
C GLY A 27 -13.86 -3.08 -4.22
N ILE A 28 -14.09 -2.61 -5.45
CA ILE A 28 -13.07 -2.68 -6.50
C ILE A 28 -12.00 -1.61 -6.28
N TYR A 29 -10.75 -2.05 -6.26
CA TYR A 29 -9.57 -1.20 -6.33
C TYR A 29 -8.60 -1.75 -7.38
N MET A 30 -8.45 -1.04 -8.51
CA MET A 30 -7.59 -1.43 -9.64
C MET A 30 -7.88 -2.85 -10.16
N HIS A 31 -7.15 -3.85 -9.68
CA HIS A 31 -7.28 -5.27 -10.04
C HIS A 31 -7.80 -6.14 -8.87
N ASP A 32 -7.92 -5.58 -7.68
CA ASP A 32 -8.34 -6.29 -6.48
C ASP A 32 -9.81 -5.97 -6.15
N LEU A 33 -10.52 -6.97 -5.61
CA LEU A 33 -11.87 -6.83 -5.07
C LEU A 33 -11.83 -7.09 -3.56
N CYS A 34 -11.99 -6.02 -2.77
CA CYS A 34 -11.93 -6.05 -1.32
C CYS A 34 -13.35 -5.94 -0.74
N LEU A 35 -13.84 -7.00 -0.12
CA LEU A 35 -15.21 -7.06 0.41
C LEU A 35 -15.20 -7.19 1.93
N ASN A 36 -16.16 -6.55 2.58
CA ASN A 36 -16.42 -6.73 4.00
C ASN A 36 -17.80 -7.35 4.19
N LEU A 37 -17.84 -8.55 4.75
CA LEU A 37 -19.04 -9.36 4.94
C LEU A 37 -19.11 -9.87 6.38
N SER A 38 -20.32 -10.01 6.92
CA SER A 38 -20.54 -10.26 8.35
C SER A 38 -20.23 -11.69 8.80
N SER A 39 -20.16 -12.66 7.89
CA SER A 39 -19.87 -14.06 8.20
C SER A 39 -19.17 -14.77 7.04
N VAL A 40 -18.48 -15.87 7.35
CA VAL A 40 -17.77 -16.71 6.38
C VAL A 40 -18.74 -17.33 5.39
N ASP A 41 -19.86 -17.91 5.86
CA ASP A 41 -20.85 -18.55 4.98
C ASP A 41 -21.46 -17.56 3.97
N LYS A 42 -21.75 -16.33 4.43
CA LYS A 42 -22.22 -15.26 3.54
C LYS A 42 -21.14 -14.84 2.56
N ALA A 43 -19.88 -14.84 2.98
CA ALA A 43 -18.75 -14.52 2.11
C ALA A 43 -18.57 -15.55 1.01
N ASP A 44 -18.69 -16.84 1.30
CA ASP A 44 -18.58 -17.91 0.31
C ASP A 44 -19.75 -17.87 -0.69
N ALA A 45 -20.98 -17.74 -0.20
CA ALA A 45 -22.17 -17.64 -1.05
C ALA A 45 -22.10 -16.40 -1.98
N ARG A 46 -21.86 -15.20 -1.40
CA ARG A 46 -21.75 -13.97 -2.19
C ARG A 46 -20.56 -14.00 -3.14
N MET A 47 -19.42 -14.58 -2.75
CA MET A 47 -18.28 -14.70 -3.66
C MET A 47 -18.60 -15.62 -4.84
N GLN A 48 -19.39 -16.69 -4.64
CA GLN A 48 -19.79 -17.56 -5.74
C GLN A 48 -20.67 -16.84 -6.76
N GLU A 49 -21.61 -16.01 -6.29
CA GLU A 49 -22.41 -15.13 -7.15
C GLU A 49 -21.52 -14.16 -7.94
N ILE A 50 -20.56 -13.52 -7.26
CA ILE A 50 -19.60 -12.59 -7.89
C ILE A 50 -18.76 -13.31 -8.94
N LYS A 51 -18.23 -14.51 -8.65
CA LYS A 51 -17.47 -15.30 -9.62
C LYS A 51 -18.29 -15.59 -10.88
N ASN A 52 -19.57 -15.92 -10.74
CA ASN A 52 -20.44 -16.18 -11.88
C ASN A 52 -20.67 -14.92 -12.73
N ILE A 53 -20.88 -13.77 -12.09
CA ILE A 53 -21.04 -12.47 -12.77
C ILE A 53 -19.78 -12.13 -13.58
N PHE A 54 -18.59 -12.24 -12.96
CA PHE A 54 -17.33 -11.93 -13.63
C PHE A 54 -16.99 -12.96 -14.72
N ALA A 55 -17.29 -14.24 -14.52
CA ALA A 55 -17.12 -15.28 -15.53
C ALA A 55 -17.97 -15.01 -16.78
N ALA A 56 -19.18 -14.46 -16.64
CA ALA A 56 -20.02 -14.04 -17.77
C ALA A 56 -19.38 -12.91 -18.61
N THR A 57 -18.38 -12.21 -18.06
CA THR A 57 -17.60 -11.16 -18.73
C THR A 57 -16.20 -11.63 -19.13
N SER A 58 -15.95 -12.95 -19.10
CA SER A 58 -14.63 -13.55 -19.35
C SER A 58 -13.55 -13.04 -18.39
N MET A 59 -13.94 -12.68 -17.16
CA MET A 59 -13.02 -12.28 -16.09
C MET A 59 -12.94 -13.37 -15.03
N GLU A 60 -11.72 -13.70 -14.60
CA GLU A 60 -11.48 -14.74 -13.61
C GLU A 60 -10.70 -14.21 -12.40
N PHE A 61 -11.16 -14.59 -11.20
CA PHE A 61 -10.45 -14.28 -9.96
C PHE A 61 -9.32 -15.28 -9.73
N HIS A 62 -8.09 -14.79 -9.76
CA HIS A 62 -6.89 -15.64 -9.68
C HIS A 62 -6.51 -16.00 -8.23
N LYS A 63 -6.82 -15.12 -7.27
CA LYS A 63 -6.44 -15.27 -5.88
C LYS A 63 -7.60 -14.85 -4.99
N MET A 64 -7.97 -15.73 -4.07
CA MET A 64 -8.96 -15.47 -3.04
C MET A 64 -8.27 -15.57 -1.67
N ARG A 65 -8.55 -14.62 -0.79
CA ARG A 65 -7.97 -14.53 0.56
C ARG A 65 -9.06 -14.09 1.52
N MET A 66 -9.04 -14.63 2.74
CA MET A 66 -10.03 -14.34 3.77
C MET A 66 -9.34 -14.10 5.11
N LYS A 67 -10.00 -13.36 5.98
CA LYS A 67 -9.55 -13.21 7.36
C LYS A 67 -9.60 -14.58 8.06
N GLY A 68 -8.60 -14.86 8.90
CA GLY A 68 -8.51 -16.10 9.67
C GLY A 68 -8.02 -17.32 8.90
N THR A 69 -7.78 -17.23 7.58
CA THR A 69 -7.10 -18.27 6.81
C THR A 69 -5.64 -17.90 6.64
N PRO A 70 -4.72 -18.46 7.47
CA PRO A 70 -3.30 -18.17 7.34
C PRO A 70 -2.79 -18.75 6.02
N LEU A 71 -2.40 -17.87 5.10
CA LEU A 71 -1.64 -18.22 3.92
C LEU A 71 -0.34 -17.44 3.94
N ASP A 72 0.77 -18.15 3.77
CA ASP A 72 2.08 -17.54 3.59
C ASP A 72 2.04 -16.56 2.42
N ASN A 73 2.61 -15.37 2.63
CA ASN A 73 2.67 -14.29 1.64
C ASN A 73 1.31 -13.80 1.13
N SER A 74 0.29 -13.76 2.00
CA SER A 74 -0.96 -13.07 1.70
C SER A 74 -0.70 -11.60 1.37
N LYS A 75 -1.26 -11.14 0.24
CA LYS A 75 -1.16 -9.76 -0.24
C LYS A 75 -2.51 -9.26 -0.69
N VAL A 76 -2.73 -7.96 -0.50
CA VAL A 76 -3.89 -7.20 -1.00
C VAL A 76 -3.40 -5.81 -1.34
N ILE A 77 -3.87 -5.20 -2.43
CA ILE A 77 -3.44 -3.86 -2.91
C ILE A 77 -1.92 -3.70 -3.03
N GLY A 78 -1.21 -4.80 -3.33
CA GLY A 78 0.25 -4.85 -3.37
C GLY A 78 0.95 -4.85 -2.00
N MET A 79 0.22 -4.70 -0.90
CA MET A 79 0.72 -4.75 0.46
C MET A 79 0.68 -6.17 1.03
N GLY A 80 1.55 -6.47 1.99
CA GLY A 80 1.41 -7.69 2.80
C GLY A 80 0.14 -7.62 3.65
N TRP A 81 -0.51 -8.76 3.86
CA TRP A 81 -1.69 -8.87 4.72
C TRP A 81 -1.51 -9.98 5.74
N ASN A 82 -1.58 -9.62 7.02
CA ASN A 82 -1.67 -10.59 8.10
C ASN A 82 -3.15 -10.96 8.32
N THR A 83 -3.56 -12.10 7.77
CA THR A 83 -4.95 -12.57 7.83
C THR A 83 -5.40 -12.98 9.23
N THR A 84 -4.47 -13.35 10.12
CA THR A 84 -4.75 -13.71 11.52
C THR A 84 -5.12 -12.49 12.36
N THR A 85 -4.32 -11.42 12.26
CA THR A 85 -4.53 -10.18 13.04
C THR A 85 -5.36 -9.13 12.30
N ASN A 86 -5.70 -9.40 11.03
CA ASN A 86 -6.38 -8.49 10.12
C ASN A 86 -5.68 -7.13 9.99
N ARG A 87 -4.40 -7.17 9.67
CA ARG A 87 -3.53 -6.00 9.66
C ARG A 87 -2.72 -5.90 8.37
N LEU A 88 -2.59 -4.68 7.86
CA LEU A 88 -1.69 -4.34 6.75
C LEU A 88 -0.45 -3.65 7.32
N PRO A 89 0.72 -4.33 7.38
CA PRO A 89 1.96 -3.67 7.73
C PRO A 89 2.41 -2.73 6.61
N VAL A 90 2.73 -1.49 6.99
CA VAL A 90 3.53 -0.57 6.18
C VAL A 90 4.94 -0.60 6.75
N VAL A 91 5.89 -1.07 5.94
CA VAL A 91 7.27 -1.23 6.37
C VAL A 91 8.03 0.06 6.13
N ILE A 92 8.56 0.66 7.20
CA ILE A 92 9.53 1.74 7.08
C ILE A 92 10.91 1.08 6.93
N PRO A 93 11.64 1.32 5.83
CA PRO A 93 12.94 0.70 5.63
C PRO A 93 13.88 1.08 6.76
N HIS A 94 14.58 0.12 7.35
CA HIS A 94 15.63 0.45 8.31
C HIS A 94 16.91 0.84 7.54
N HIS A 95 17.53 1.96 7.92
CA HIS A 95 18.84 2.35 7.39
C HIS A 95 19.84 2.45 8.55
N GLN A 96 20.89 1.62 8.52
CA GLN A 96 21.94 1.60 9.56
C GLN A 96 23.13 2.49 9.22
N SER A 97 23.37 2.76 7.94
CA SER A 97 24.52 3.56 7.50
C SER A 97 24.19 5.05 7.42
N LEU A 98 25.22 5.88 7.55
CA LEU A 98 25.13 7.30 7.23
C LEU A 98 24.82 7.43 5.73
N LEU A 99 23.72 8.10 5.38
CA LEU A 99 23.42 8.42 3.99
C LEU A 99 24.43 9.47 3.53
N THR A 100 25.31 9.06 2.61
CA THR A 100 26.42 9.91 2.18
C THR A 100 26.11 10.63 0.88
N THR A 101 25.30 10.05 -0.01
CA THR A 101 25.03 10.62 -1.34
C THR A 101 23.56 10.92 -1.58
N LYS A 102 23.29 11.80 -2.55
CA LYS A 102 21.93 12.11 -3.02
C LYS A 102 21.22 10.88 -3.57
N SER A 103 21.95 9.97 -4.23
CA SER A 103 21.40 8.72 -4.77
C SER A 103 21.00 7.74 -3.67
N GLU A 104 21.81 7.58 -2.63
CA GLU A 104 21.49 6.76 -1.47
C GLU A 104 20.25 7.29 -0.76
N PHE A 105 20.18 8.61 -0.58
CA PHE A 105 19.03 9.25 0.03
C PHE A 105 17.76 8.99 -0.79
N PHE A 106 17.76 9.29 -2.09
CA PHE A 106 16.62 9.01 -2.96
C PHE A 106 16.22 7.52 -3.00
N SER A 107 17.21 6.64 -3.00
CA SER A 107 16.98 5.18 -2.95
C SER A 107 16.31 4.77 -1.65
N LEU A 108 16.57 5.46 -0.54
CA LEU A 108 15.84 5.22 0.70
C LEU A 108 14.41 5.76 0.62
N LEU A 109 14.20 6.95 0.04
CA LEU A 109 12.89 7.59 -0.10
C LEU A 109 11.91 6.82 -0.98
N SER A 110 12.42 6.07 -1.95
CA SER A 110 11.60 5.30 -2.89
C SER A 110 11.23 3.90 -2.39
N LYS A 111 11.82 3.43 -1.29
CA LYS A 111 11.55 2.09 -0.74
C LYS A 111 10.19 1.92 -0.04
N PRO A 112 9.67 2.89 0.74
CA PRO A 112 8.36 2.74 1.36
C PRO A 112 7.27 2.58 0.30
N PHE A 113 6.59 1.44 0.31
CA PHE A 113 5.39 1.22 -0.51
C PHE A 113 4.15 1.49 0.35
N ASP A 114 3.47 2.61 0.06
CA ASP A 114 2.34 3.11 0.86
C ASP A 114 1.18 3.57 -0.03
N PRO A 115 0.43 2.63 -0.64
CA PRO A 115 -0.71 2.96 -1.50
C PRO A 115 -1.88 3.59 -0.74
N LEU A 116 -1.90 3.49 0.60
CA LEU A 116 -2.94 4.04 1.47
C LEU A 116 -2.57 5.41 2.05
N GLY A 117 -1.34 5.89 1.83
CA GLY A 117 -0.89 7.20 2.27
C GLY A 117 -0.69 7.33 3.79
N VAL A 118 -0.51 6.24 4.53
CA VAL A 118 -0.32 6.27 5.99
C VAL A 118 1.00 6.89 6.42
N LEU A 119 2.02 6.77 5.57
CA LEU A 119 3.29 7.44 5.73
C LEU A 119 3.30 8.83 5.09
N THR A 120 2.25 9.30 4.40
CA THR A 120 2.28 10.58 3.65
C THR A 120 2.83 11.76 4.45
N LEU A 121 2.36 11.98 5.69
CA LEU A 121 2.85 13.09 6.51
C LEU A 121 4.32 12.93 6.90
N TRP A 122 4.72 11.68 7.16
CA TRP A 122 6.12 11.36 7.41
C TRP A 122 6.95 11.58 6.15
N LEU A 123 6.41 11.15 4.99
CA LEU A 123 6.94 11.23 3.62
C LEU A 123 6.96 12.65 3.02
N ILE A 124 6.45 13.65 3.76
CA ILE A 124 6.60 15.06 3.39
C ILE A 124 7.81 15.65 4.10
N GLY A 125 8.07 15.24 5.34
CA GLY A 125 9.15 15.76 6.17
C GLY A 125 10.54 15.55 5.58
N GLU A 126 10.73 14.50 4.78
CA GLU A 126 11.98 14.17 4.09
C GLU A 126 12.05 14.66 2.65
N LYS A 127 10.91 14.94 2.01
CA LYS A 127 10.92 15.60 0.70
C LYS A 127 11.46 17.02 0.79
N ILE A 128 11.28 17.69 1.93
CA ILE A 128 11.83 19.02 2.21
C ILE A 128 13.37 19.00 2.15
N PRO A 129 14.11 18.25 3.00
CA PRO A 129 15.57 18.20 2.91
C PRO A 129 16.06 17.57 1.59
N PHE A 130 15.29 16.66 0.98
CA PHE A 130 15.62 16.19 -0.35
C PHE A 130 15.56 17.30 -1.39
N GLN A 131 14.55 18.16 -1.35
CA GLN A 131 14.43 19.32 -2.23
C GLN A 131 15.59 20.30 -2.03
N ASP A 132 16.08 20.48 -0.81
CA ASP A 132 17.24 21.32 -0.52
C ASP A 132 18.52 20.83 -1.20
N THR A 133 18.67 19.52 -1.46
CA THR A 133 19.77 18.98 -2.28
C THR A 133 19.75 19.47 -3.73
N TRP A 134 18.61 19.95 -4.24
CA TRP A 134 18.47 20.47 -5.61
C TRP A 134 18.76 21.96 -5.67
N ASN A 135 18.42 22.69 -4.60
CA ASN A 135 18.65 24.12 -4.48
C ASN A 135 20.07 24.47 -4.01
N TYR A 136 20.88 23.45 -3.69
CA TYR A 136 22.25 23.66 -3.22
C TYR A 136 23.14 24.30 -4.32
N PRO A 137 23.97 25.31 -3.97
CA PRO A 137 24.85 25.96 -4.93
C PRO A 137 25.74 24.96 -5.68
N GLY A 138 25.74 25.02 -7.01
CA GLY A 138 26.55 24.14 -7.85
C GLY A 138 25.88 22.87 -8.35
N ASN A 139 24.57 22.68 -8.09
CA ASN A 139 23.78 21.51 -8.52
C ASN A 139 24.43 20.19 -8.09
N LEU A 140 24.15 19.79 -6.84
CA LEU A 140 24.79 18.63 -6.23
C LEU A 140 24.60 17.36 -7.09
N SER A 141 25.72 16.77 -7.51
CA SER A 141 25.73 15.54 -8.29
C SER A 141 25.12 14.39 -7.50
N TRP A 142 24.52 13.44 -8.21
CA TRP A 142 23.89 12.24 -7.66
C TRP A 142 24.83 11.38 -6.80
N VAL A 143 26.13 11.39 -7.12
CA VAL A 143 27.18 10.61 -6.45
C VAL A 143 28.06 11.46 -5.53
N ALA A 144 27.86 12.77 -5.48
CA ALA A 144 28.63 13.63 -4.59
C ALA A 144 28.17 13.45 -3.14
N GLU A 145 29.11 13.62 -2.22
CA GLU A 145 28.80 13.64 -0.80
C GLU A 145 27.84 14.78 -0.46
N LEU A 146 26.83 14.48 0.36
CA LEU A 146 25.90 15.44 0.89
C LEU A 146 26.62 16.40 1.85
N PRO A 147 26.37 17.72 1.77
CA PRO A 147 26.84 18.68 2.77
C PRO A 147 26.49 18.24 4.19
N GLN A 148 27.40 18.47 5.14
CA GLN A 148 27.23 18.04 6.54
C GLN A 148 25.95 18.59 7.19
N VAL A 149 25.51 19.79 6.79
CA VAL A 149 24.26 20.42 7.24
C VAL A 149 23.05 19.54 6.86
N LEU A 150 22.95 19.15 5.58
CA LEU A 150 21.86 18.29 5.09
C LEU A 150 21.94 16.89 5.71
N GLN A 151 23.15 16.33 5.90
CA GLN A 151 23.30 15.05 6.60
C GLN A 151 22.79 15.12 8.06
N ALA A 152 23.01 16.24 8.76
CA ALA A 152 22.52 16.44 10.12
C ALA A 152 20.98 16.56 10.17
N GLU A 153 20.37 17.28 9.23
CA GLU A 153 18.92 17.39 9.11
C GLU A 153 18.26 16.05 8.79
N ILE A 154 18.82 15.28 7.86
CA ILE A 154 18.33 13.93 7.53
C ILE A 154 18.44 13.01 8.75
N ARG A 155 19.55 13.06 9.50
CA ARG A 155 19.71 12.30 10.75
C ARG A 155 18.67 12.68 11.80
N ARG A 156 18.40 13.98 11.95
CA ARG A 156 17.38 14.48 12.88
C ARG A 156 15.99 13.97 12.51
N TRP A 157 15.59 14.15 11.26
CA TRP A 157 14.31 13.64 10.76
C TRP A 157 14.18 12.12 10.97
N TRP A 158 15.25 11.37 10.72
CA TRP A 158 15.27 9.91 10.94
C TRP A 158 15.09 9.54 12.41
N SER A 159 15.71 10.29 13.32
CA SER A 159 15.54 10.09 14.76
C SER A 159 14.10 10.39 15.22
N ASP A 160 13.45 11.39 14.63
CA ASP A 160 12.08 11.76 14.94
C ASP A 160 11.06 10.74 14.37
N ALA A 161 11.45 10.00 13.32
CA ALA A 161 10.66 8.97 12.66
C ALA A 161 10.47 7.69 13.49
N THR A 162 11.48 7.34 14.30
CA THR A 162 11.53 6.08 15.04
C THR A 162 10.66 6.12 16.29
N CYS A 163 9.35 6.07 16.10
CA CYS A 163 8.43 5.53 17.11
C CYS A 163 8.55 4.00 17.06
N MET A 164 9.34 3.42 17.97
CA MET A 164 9.58 1.98 18.04
C MET A 164 8.29 1.24 18.40
N ASP A 165 7.93 0.21 17.64
CA ASP A 165 7.04 -0.83 18.16
C ASP A 165 7.80 -1.70 19.18
N SER A 166 7.06 -2.46 19.99
CA SER A 166 7.62 -3.30 21.07
C SER A 166 8.58 -4.40 20.59
N ASN A 167 8.75 -4.58 19.27
CA ASN A 167 9.58 -5.63 18.66
C ASN A 167 10.80 -5.08 17.91
N GLY A 168 11.08 -3.78 18.00
CA GLY A 168 12.28 -3.16 17.41
C GLY A 168 12.22 -3.03 15.89
N ALA A 169 11.05 -3.15 15.27
CA ALA A 169 10.86 -2.89 13.84
C ALA A 169 10.07 -1.58 13.67
N ASN A 170 10.51 -0.70 12.77
CA ASN A 170 9.74 0.50 12.41
C ASN A 170 8.59 0.10 11.48
N VAL A 171 7.53 -0.50 12.04
CA VAL A 171 6.34 -0.87 11.28
C VAL A 171 5.16 -0.06 11.77
N LYS A 172 4.57 0.74 10.87
CA LYS A 172 3.23 1.27 11.12
C LYS A 172 2.23 0.25 10.60
N VAL A 173 1.28 -0.12 11.44
CA VAL A 173 0.30 -1.15 11.11
C VAL A 173 -1.08 -0.55 11.01
N ILE A 174 -1.78 -0.86 9.92
CA ILE A 174 -3.15 -0.44 9.69
C ILE A 174 -4.05 -1.62 10.04
N ALA A 175 -5.00 -1.40 10.95
CA ALA A 175 -6.09 -2.34 11.15
C ALA A 175 -7.10 -2.17 9.99
N ILE A 176 -7.45 -3.28 9.37
CA ILE A 176 -8.53 -3.38 8.36
C ILE A 176 -9.70 -4.18 8.94
#